data_AF-A0A962L8F3-F1
#
_entry.id   AF-A0A962L8F3-F1
#
_cell.length_a   1.000
_cell.length_b   1.000
_cell.length_c   1.000
_cell.angle_alpha   90.00
_cell.angle_beta   90.00
_cell.angle_gamma   90.00
#
_symmetry.space_group_name_H-M   'P 1'
#
loop_
_entity.id
_entity.type
_entity.pdbx_description
1 polymer ?
#
loop_
_entity_poly.entity_id
_entity_poly.type
_entity_poly.pdbx_seq_one_letter_code
_entity_poly.pdbx_strand_id
1 'polypeptide(L)'
;MKKFLLLLPLSALVVGCGWGTYDRNEKYLEARSIKRVDVPPALDKPDFEDALVIPQASDVRDIAGQRLNVGLPDSIATDLGVDQIVIKKLGDTRWVFVDTSPATVWPKVRQFWQDNNIPLAVA
;
A
#
# COMPACT_ATOMS: atom_id res chain seq x y z
N MET A 1 13.99 -29.29 -47.31
CA MET A 1 12.68 -29.60 -46.68
C MET A 1 12.79 -30.10 -45.23
N LYS A 2 13.90 -30.71 -44.78
CA LYS A 2 14.11 -31.16 -43.38
C LYS A 2 14.22 -30.05 -42.30
N LYS A 3 14.49 -28.80 -42.66
CA LYS A 3 14.62 -27.68 -41.70
C LYS A 3 13.29 -27.26 -41.07
N PHE A 4 12.16 -27.46 -41.75
CA PHE A 4 10.83 -27.12 -41.24
C PHE A 4 10.29 -28.17 -40.26
N LEU A 5 10.77 -29.42 -40.36
CA LEU A 5 10.32 -30.55 -39.52
C LEU A 5 10.88 -30.49 -38.09
N LEU A 6 11.96 -29.73 -37.87
CA LEU A 6 12.56 -29.46 -36.56
C LEU A 6 12.01 -28.19 -35.87
N LEU A 7 11.25 -27.35 -36.59
CA LEU A 7 10.66 -26.13 -36.03
C LEU A 7 9.31 -26.37 -35.32
N LEU A 8 8.61 -27.46 -35.66
CA LEU A 8 7.32 -27.82 -35.05
C LEU A 8 7.40 -28.14 -33.55
N PRO A 9 8.34 -28.99 -33.04
CA PRO A 9 8.41 -29.30 -31.61
C PRO A 9 8.96 -28.15 -30.77
N LEU A 10 9.68 -27.19 -31.37
CA LEU A 10 10.20 -26.01 -30.67
C LEU A 10 9.10 -24.99 -30.33
N SER A 11 8.02 -24.94 -31.13
CA SER A 11 6.87 -24.06 -30.87
C SER A 11 6.01 -24.54 -29.70
N ALA A 12 5.97 -25.86 -29.43
CA ALA A 12 5.21 -26.44 -28.34
C ALA A 12 5.79 -26.10 -26.95
N LEU A 13 7.09 -25.77 -26.89
CA LEU A 13 7.76 -25.31 -25.66
C LEU A 13 7.41 -23.86 -25.28
N VAL A 14 6.74 -23.10 -26.16
CA VAL A 14 6.32 -21.71 -25.89
C VAL A 14 4.91 -21.63 -25.30
N VAL A 15 4.20 -22.76 -25.16
CA VAL A 15 2.95 -22.83 -24.40
C VAL A 15 3.30 -22.84 -22.91
N GLY A 16 3.69 -21.68 -22.39
CA GLY A 16 4.02 -21.49 -20.98
C GLY A 16 2.81 -21.73 -20.08
N CYS A 17 3.09 -22.15 -18.84
CA CYS A 17 2.12 -22.24 -17.75
C CYS A 17 1.67 -20.83 -17.32
N GLY A 18 0.75 -20.23 -18.08
CA GLY A 18 0.11 -18.95 -17.75
C GLY A 18 -1.40 -18.95 -17.95
N TRP A 19 -1.99 -20.11 -18.24
CA TRP A 19 -3.42 -20.23 -18.53
C TRP A 19 -4.24 -20.25 -17.24
N GLY A 20 -4.37 -19.10 -16.60
CA GLY A 20 -5.31 -18.87 -15.50
C GLY A 20 -4.64 -18.41 -14.21
N THR A 21 -4.21 -17.16 -14.14
CA THR A 21 -4.01 -16.50 -12.85
C THR A 21 -5.39 -16.17 -12.27
N TYR A 22 -6.02 -17.15 -11.62
CA TYR A 22 -7.25 -16.92 -10.87
C TYR A 22 -6.91 -16.10 -9.62
N ASP A 23 -7.05 -14.79 -9.76
CA ASP A 23 -6.83 -13.85 -8.67
C ASP A 23 -7.91 -14.03 -7.58
N ARG A 24 -7.47 -14.32 -6.35
CA ARG A 24 -8.34 -14.43 -5.17
C ARG A 24 -8.16 -13.28 -4.18
N ASN A 25 -7.35 -12.27 -4.52
CA ASN A 25 -6.97 -11.21 -3.61
C ASN A 25 -8.18 -10.48 -3.03
N GLU A 26 -9.28 -10.36 -3.79
CA GLU A 26 -10.48 -9.61 -3.36
C GLU A 26 -11.60 -10.50 -2.80
N LYS A 27 -11.46 -11.84 -2.82
CA LYS A 27 -12.55 -12.74 -2.43
C LYS A 27 -12.98 -12.60 -0.97
N TYR A 28 -12.10 -12.14 -0.09
CA TYR A 28 -12.44 -11.91 1.31
C TYR A 28 -13.46 -10.77 1.48
N LEU A 29 -13.57 -9.85 0.52
CA LEU A 29 -14.57 -8.77 0.54
C LEU A 29 -16.00 -9.27 0.35
N GLU A 30 -16.17 -10.45 -0.27
CA GLU A 30 -17.47 -11.09 -0.47
C GLU A 30 -17.93 -11.90 0.76
N ALA A 31 -17.05 -12.08 1.75
CA ALA A 31 -17.34 -12.86 2.94
C ALA A 31 -18.43 -12.18 3.77
N ARG A 32 -19.43 -12.96 4.21
CA ARG A 32 -20.54 -12.48 5.03
C ARG A 32 -20.34 -12.87 6.48
N SER A 33 -20.67 -11.96 7.39
CA SER A 33 -20.77 -12.32 8.81
C SER A 33 -21.96 -13.27 9.00
N ILE A 34 -21.71 -14.37 9.69
CA ILE A 34 -22.75 -15.30 10.14
C ILE A 34 -23.09 -15.02 11.60
N LYS A 35 -24.30 -15.38 12.02
CA LYS A 35 -24.68 -15.32 13.44
C LYS A 35 -23.91 -16.38 14.23
N ARG A 36 -23.68 -16.08 15.50
CA ARG A 36 -23.16 -17.07 16.47
C ARG A 36 -24.12 -18.25 16.55
N VAL A 37 -23.55 -19.44 16.69
CA VAL A 37 -24.31 -20.68 16.87
C VAL A 37 -24.94 -20.68 18.26
N ASP A 38 -26.24 -20.96 18.32
CA ASP A 38 -26.96 -21.13 19.58
C ASP A 38 -26.85 -22.58 20.07
N VAL A 39 -26.54 -22.76 21.36
CA VAL A 39 -26.47 -24.08 22.00
C VAL A 39 -27.89 -24.50 22.42
N PRO A 40 -28.41 -25.65 21.93
CA PRO A 40 -29.71 -26.17 22.33
C PRO A 40 -29.82 -26.43 23.84
N PRO A 41 -31.02 -26.36 24.43
CA PRO A 41 -31.21 -26.50 25.88
C PRO A 41 -30.91 -27.90 26.43
N ALA A 42 -30.78 -28.91 25.56
CA ALA A 42 -30.42 -30.27 25.94
C ALA A 42 -28.90 -30.49 26.11
N LEU A 43 -28.09 -29.48 25.79
CA LEU A 43 -26.63 -29.55 25.81
C LEU A 43 -26.09 -28.58 26.86
N ASP A 44 -25.01 -28.99 27.53
CA ASP A 44 -24.30 -28.13 28.47
C ASP A 44 -23.67 -26.93 27.75
N LYS A 45 -23.81 -25.76 28.36
CA LYS A 45 -23.27 -24.49 27.86
C LYS A 45 -22.21 -23.97 28.84
N PRO A 46 -20.96 -24.45 28.75
CA PRO A 46 -19.87 -23.87 29.53
C PRO A 46 -19.60 -22.42 29.09
N ASP A 47 -18.87 -21.67 29.92
CA ASP A 47 -18.44 -20.33 29.56
C ASP A 47 -17.44 -20.41 28.39
N PHE A 48 -17.86 -19.91 27.23
CA PHE A 48 -17.04 -19.87 26.02
C PHE A 48 -16.32 -18.52 25.95
N GLU A 49 -14.99 -18.57 25.89
CA GLU A 49 -14.18 -17.41 25.54
C GLU A 49 -13.84 -17.43 24.04
N ASP A 50 -14.10 -16.32 23.36
CA ASP A 50 -13.68 -16.18 21.96
C ASP A 50 -12.16 -15.99 21.89
N ALA A 51 -11.44 -16.98 21.36
CA ALA A 51 -10.00 -16.88 21.17
C ALA A 51 -9.59 -15.79 20.15
N LEU A 52 -10.51 -15.37 19.28
CA LEU A 52 -10.28 -14.41 18.19
C LEU A 52 -11.38 -13.36 18.16
N VAL A 53 -11.30 -12.39 19.06
CA VAL A 53 -12.22 -11.24 19.07
C VAL A 53 -11.87 -10.29 17.92
N ILE A 54 -12.87 -9.96 17.10
CA ILE A 54 -12.74 -8.93 16.07
C ILE A 54 -13.02 -7.57 16.74
N PRO A 55 -12.03 -6.66 16.85
CA PRO A 55 -12.24 -5.36 17.47
C PRO A 55 -13.16 -4.48 16.63
N GLN A 56 -14.00 -3.69 17.29
CA GLN A 56 -14.84 -2.70 16.61
C GLN A 56 -13.95 -1.54 16.16
N ALA A 57 -13.82 -1.34 14.85
CA ALA A 57 -13.09 -0.20 14.31
C ALA A 57 -13.97 1.06 14.39
N SER A 58 -13.48 2.11 15.04
CA SER A 58 -14.17 3.41 15.15
C SER A 58 -14.19 4.20 13.83
N ASP A 59 -13.24 3.90 12.94
CA ASP A 59 -13.08 4.54 11.63
C ASP A 59 -12.98 3.44 10.56
N VAL A 60 -14.14 2.96 10.14
CA VAL A 60 -14.23 2.16 8.92
C VAL A 60 -14.04 3.18 7.80
N ARG A 61 -12.84 3.25 7.19
CA ARG A 61 -12.51 4.18 6.10
C ARG A 61 -13.32 3.95 4.81
N ASP A 62 -14.53 3.40 4.92
CA ASP A 62 -15.47 2.99 3.89
C ASP A 62 -14.83 2.21 2.73
N ILE A 63 -13.77 1.47 3.05
CA ILE A 63 -13.02 0.62 2.12
C ILE A 63 -13.73 -0.70 1.83
N ALA A 64 -14.82 -1.00 2.54
CA ALA A 64 -15.63 -2.19 2.30
C ALA A 64 -16.23 -2.11 0.90
N GLY A 65 -15.79 -3.01 0.00
CA GLY A 65 -16.24 -3.04 -1.41
C GLY A 65 -15.47 -2.12 -2.36
N GLN A 66 -14.45 -1.39 -1.89
CA GLN A 66 -13.56 -0.64 -2.76
C GLN A 66 -12.36 -1.49 -3.19
N ARG A 67 -12.03 -1.45 -4.48
CA ARG A 67 -10.78 -2.07 -4.98
C ARG A 67 -9.59 -1.22 -4.56
N LEU A 68 -8.80 -1.75 -3.64
CA LEU A 68 -7.55 -1.12 -3.25
C LEU A 68 -6.50 -1.39 -4.33
N ASN A 69 -6.23 -0.39 -5.17
CA ASN A 69 -5.10 -0.45 -6.09
C ASN A 69 -3.80 -0.19 -5.32
N VAL A 70 -3.22 -1.26 -4.79
CA VAL A 70 -1.88 -1.22 -4.20
C VAL A 70 -0.89 -1.22 -5.36
N GLY A 71 -0.35 -0.04 -5.68
CA GLY A 71 0.71 0.08 -6.67
C GLY A 71 1.95 -0.73 -6.28
N LEU A 72 2.85 -0.96 -7.24
CA LEU A 72 4.15 -1.54 -6.92
C LEU A 72 4.86 -0.63 -5.90
N PRO A 73 5.58 -1.20 -4.91
CA PRO A 73 6.43 -0.40 -4.05
C PRO A 73 7.39 0.43 -4.91
N ASP A 74 7.54 1.71 -4.59
CA ASP A 74 8.56 2.53 -5.24
C ASP A 74 9.94 1.90 -5.01
N SER A 75 10.75 1.86 -6.07
CA SER A 75 12.11 1.35 -5.97
C SER A 75 12.89 2.20 -4.98
N ILE A 76 13.37 1.58 -3.90
CA ILE A 76 14.31 2.23 -2.98
C ILE A 76 15.63 2.35 -3.74
N ALA A 77 15.94 3.55 -4.23
CA ALA A 77 17.22 3.84 -4.83
C ALA A 77 18.30 3.57 -3.77
N THR A 78 19.12 2.54 -4.00
CA THR A 78 20.29 2.23 -3.16
C THR A 78 21.48 3.10 -3.61
N ASP A 79 21.25 4.39 -3.82
CA ASP A 79 22.33 5.35 -3.79
C ASP A 79 22.39 5.87 -2.35
N LEU A 80 23.45 5.49 -1.65
CA LEU A 80 23.73 5.84 -0.26
C LEU A 80 24.11 7.32 -0.12
N GLY A 81 23.41 8.22 -0.82
CA GLY A 81 23.26 9.57 -0.35
C GLY A 81 22.27 9.52 0.79
N VAL A 82 22.69 9.85 2.01
CA VAL A 82 21.74 10.31 3.04
C VAL A 82 20.81 11.26 2.32
N ASP A 83 19.50 10.97 2.29
CA ASP A 83 18.52 11.87 1.70
C ASP A 83 18.74 13.21 2.39
N GLN A 84 19.44 14.12 1.70
CA GLN A 84 19.80 15.42 2.27
C GLN A 84 18.52 16.21 2.60
N ILE A 85 17.38 15.76 2.06
CA ILE A 85 16.06 16.34 2.19
C ILE A 85 15.02 15.21 2.35
N VAL A 86 14.35 15.14 3.52
CA VAL A 86 13.23 14.22 3.76
C VAL A 86 11.95 15.02 4.00
N ILE A 87 10.86 14.70 3.29
CA ILE A 87 9.56 15.35 3.47
C ILE A 87 8.62 14.42 4.23
N LYS A 88 8.06 14.89 5.35
CA LYS A 88 7.07 14.14 6.15
C LYS A 88 5.76 14.93 6.26
N LYS A 89 4.63 14.23 6.33
CA LYS A 89 3.30 14.80 6.52
C LYS A 89 2.62 14.16 7.73
N LEU A 90 2.04 14.99 8.60
CA LEU A 90 1.20 14.56 9.72
C LEU A 90 -0.04 15.44 9.77
N GLY A 91 -1.22 14.84 9.56
CA GLY A 91 -2.47 15.60 9.38
C GLY A 91 -2.33 16.60 8.23
N ASP A 92 -2.62 17.87 8.49
CA ASP A 92 -2.46 18.96 7.52
C ASP A 92 -1.07 19.60 7.53
N THR A 93 -0.19 19.17 8.43
CA THR A 93 1.15 19.73 8.58
C THR A 93 2.17 18.98 7.73
N ARG A 94 3.06 19.72 7.06
CA ARG A 94 4.19 19.17 6.30
C ARG A 94 5.51 19.69 6.87
N TRP A 95 6.48 18.81 7.00
CA TRP A 95 7.84 19.13 7.46
C TRP A 95 8.86 18.73 6.41
N VAL A 96 9.88 19.56 6.24
CA VAL A 96 11.03 19.31 5.38
C VAL A 96 12.26 19.23 6.28
N PHE A 97 12.85 18.05 6.39
CA PHE A 97 14.08 17.80 7.14
C PHE A 97 15.26 17.95 6.18
N VAL A 98 16.18 18.87 6.46
CA VAL A 98 17.35 19.11 5.61
C VAL A 98 18.61 18.96 6.44
N ASP A 99 19.54 18.12 5.99
CA ASP A 99 20.84 17.91 6.66
C ASP A 99 21.88 18.91 6.16
N THR A 100 21.63 20.21 6.39
CA THR A 100 22.52 21.31 5.98
C THR A 100 22.35 22.49 6.94
N SER A 101 23.42 23.25 7.17
CA SER A 101 23.39 24.45 8.02
C SER A 101 22.27 25.43 7.62
N PRO A 102 21.52 25.99 8.58
CA PRO A 102 20.51 27.01 8.34
C PRO A 102 21.03 28.22 7.54
N ALA A 103 22.31 28.58 7.72
CA ALA A 103 22.93 29.70 7.01
C ALA A 103 22.95 29.48 5.48
N THR A 104 23.05 28.23 5.03
CA THR A 104 23.03 27.86 3.61
C THR A 104 21.60 27.70 3.08
N VAL A 105 20.69 27.20 3.92
CA VAL A 105 19.32 26.88 3.51
C VAL A 105 18.42 28.13 3.48
N TRP A 106 18.53 29.00 4.48
CA TRP A 106 17.61 30.14 4.64
C TRP A 106 17.61 31.13 3.45
N PRO A 107 18.76 31.50 2.86
CA PRO A 107 18.76 32.34 1.66
C PRO A 107 18.02 31.72 0.49
N LYS A 108 18.16 30.40 0.28
CA LYS A 108 17.48 29.66 -0.78
C LYS A 108 15.97 29.61 -0.55
N VAL A 109 15.54 29.40 0.69
CA VAL A 109 14.11 29.43 1.06
C VAL A 109 13.51 30.80 0.78
N ARG A 110 14.18 31.89 1.18
CA ARG A 110 13.69 33.25 0.89
C ARG A 110 13.60 33.52 -0.61
N GLN A 111 14.61 33.11 -1.37
CA GLN A 111 14.61 33.25 -2.82
C GLN A 111 13.43 32.47 -3.45
N PHE A 112 13.17 31.23 -3.02
CA PHE A 112 12.03 30.45 -3.50
C PHE A 112 10.70 31.19 -3.31
N TRP A 113 10.45 31.77 -2.14
CA TRP A 113 9.21 32.53 -1.91
C TRP A 113 9.12 33.79 -2.79
N GLN A 114 10.24 34.48 -3.00
CA GLN A 114 10.31 35.64 -3.90
C GLN A 114 10.04 35.26 -5.36
N ASP A 115 10.68 34.21 -5.87
CA ASP A 115 10.51 33.71 -7.24
C ASP A 115 9.06 33.25 -7.53
N ASN A 116 8.34 32.83 -6.48
CA ASN A 116 6.94 32.42 -6.56
C ASN A 116 5.95 33.57 -6.24
N ASN A 117 6.42 34.81 -6.08
CA ASN A 117 5.60 35.99 -5.73
C ASN A 117 4.78 35.82 -4.43
N ILE A 118 5.35 35.12 -3.44
CA ILE A 118 4.69 34.90 -2.15
C ILE A 118 5.28 35.89 -1.13
N PRO A 119 4.49 36.83 -0.60
CA PRO A 119 4.99 37.84 0.31
C PRO A 119 5.41 37.22 1.65
N LEU A 120 6.63 37.54 2.08
CA LEU A 120 7.12 37.18 3.41
C LEU A 120 6.67 38.25 4.41
N ALA A 121 5.93 37.85 5.44
CA ALA A 121 5.65 38.73 6.56
C ALA A 121 6.96 39.04 7.29
N VAL A 122 7.29 40.33 7.42
CA VAL A 122 8.42 40.79 8.22
C VAL A 122 7.92 40.84 9.67
N ALA A 123 8.61 40.15 10.57
CA ALA A 123 8.36 40.22 12.00
C ALA A 123 8.81 41.57 12.59
#